data_AF-A0A3E1HE43-F1
#
_entry.id   AF-A0A3E1HE43-F1
#
_cell.length_a   1.000
_cell.length_b   1.000
_cell.length_c   1.000
_cell.angle_alpha   90.00
_cell.angle_beta   90.00
_cell.angle_gamma   90.00
#
_symmetry.space_group_name_H-M   'P 1'
#
loop_
_entity.id
_entity.type
_entity.pdbx_description
1 polymer ?
#
loop_
_entity_poly.entity_id
_entity_poly.type
_entity_poly.pdbx_seq_one_letter_code
_entity_poly.pdbx_strand_id
1 'polypeptide(L)'
;METPVTRAEFELRFHHLLVNMKSGKLQYPSNVAESLFRLKLLPNGRLDFLSVDELARVQVNTMHTVIAMQEAFQGQDEQGPSSGE
;
A
#
# COMPACT_ATOMS: atom_id res chain seq x y z
N MET A 1 8.87 -1.64 12.29
CA MET A 1 8.18 -0.90 11.20
C MET A 1 9.23 -0.05 10.51
N GLU A 2 9.48 -0.29 9.23
CA GLU A 2 10.41 0.54 8.45
C GLU A 2 9.72 1.85 8.10
N THR A 3 10.31 2.96 8.52
CA THR A 3 9.84 4.31 8.16
C THR A 3 10.48 4.69 6.83
N PRO A 4 9.73 5.19 5.84
CA PRO A 4 10.31 5.58 4.56
C PRO A 4 11.26 6.76 4.78
N VAL A 5 12.44 6.69 4.15
CA VAL A 5 13.53 7.66 4.36
C VAL A 5 13.45 8.77 3.31
N THR A 6 12.90 8.47 2.15
CA THR A 6 12.71 9.42 1.06
C THR A 6 11.24 9.73 0.81
N ARG A 7 11.01 10.92 0.26
CA ARG A 7 9.70 11.35 -0.22
C ARG A 7 9.12 10.39 -1.26
N ALA A 8 9.95 9.88 -2.17
CA ALA A 8 9.52 9.00 -3.24
C ALA A 8 9.02 7.66 -2.69
N GLU A 9 9.71 7.08 -1.72
CA GLU A 9 9.26 5.86 -1.03
C GLU A 9 7.94 6.08 -0.32
N PHE A 10 7.77 7.24 0.34
CA PHE A 10 6.52 7.57 1.00
C PHE A 10 5.35 7.64 0.01
N GLU A 11 5.50 8.39 -1.08
CA GLU A 11 4.47 8.50 -2.13
C GLU A 11 4.18 7.13 -2.77
N LEU A 12 5.21 6.31 -2.99
CA LEU A 12 5.07 4.96 -3.53
C LEU A 12 4.21 4.09 -2.59
N ARG A 13 4.52 4.04 -1.29
CA ARG A 13 3.75 3.24 -0.33
C ARG A 13 2.26 3.63 -0.29
N PHE A 14 1.96 4.92 -0.37
CA PHE A 14 0.57 5.39 -0.50
C PHE A 14 -0.07 4.93 -1.80
N HIS A 15 0.67 4.96 -2.91
CA HIS A 15 0.18 4.45 -4.19
C HIS A 15 -0.17 2.96 -4.11
N HIS A 16 0.71 2.11 -3.56
CA HIS A 16 0.43 0.69 -3.37
C HIS A 16 -0.81 0.45 -2.50
N LEU A 17 -0.96 1.20 -1.40
CA LEU A 17 -2.11 1.08 -0.53
C LEU A 17 -3.42 1.43 -1.27
N LEU A 18 -3.45 2.52 -2.02
CA LEU A 18 -4.63 2.95 -2.79
C LEU A 18 -4.99 1.95 -3.89
N VAL A 19 -4.00 1.38 -4.58
CA VAL A 19 -4.22 0.35 -5.59
C VAL A 19 -4.84 -0.90 -4.95
N ASN A 20 -4.31 -1.33 -3.79
CA ASN A 20 -4.86 -2.46 -3.06
C ASN A 20 -6.29 -2.22 -2.56
N MET A 21 -6.58 -1.02 -2.03
CA MET A 21 -7.94 -0.62 -1.67
C MET A 21 -8.91 -0.69 -2.85
N LYS A 22 -8.52 -0.15 -4.01
CA LYS A 22 -9.35 -0.18 -5.23
C LYS A 22 -9.58 -1.59 -5.76
N SER A 23 -8.60 -2.48 -5.59
CA SER A 23 -8.71 -3.87 -6.01
C SER A 23 -9.66 -4.70 -5.15
N GLY A 24 -10.04 -4.21 -3.95
CA GLY A 24 -10.89 -4.94 -3.01
C GLY A 24 -10.22 -6.17 -2.36
N LYS A 25 -8.93 -6.42 -2.63
CA LYS A 25 -8.18 -7.55 -2.09
C LYS A 25 -7.96 -7.49 -0.57
N LEU A 26 -8.05 -6.29 0.01
CA LEU A 26 -7.83 -6.05 1.44
C LEU A 26 -9.02 -5.31 2.04
N GLN A 27 -9.55 -5.83 3.14
CA GLN A 27 -10.54 -5.14 3.96
C GLN A 27 -9.82 -4.23 4.96
N TYR A 28 -10.24 -2.96 5.01
CA TYR A 28 -9.69 -1.97 5.91
C TYR A 28 -10.72 -1.62 6.99
N PRO A 29 -10.27 -1.37 8.24
CA PRO A 29 -11.11 -0.78 9.26
C PRO A 29 -11.74 0.53 8.77
N SER A 30 -12.99 0.82 9.14
CA SER A 30 -13.74 1.99 8.63
C SER A 30 -13.04 3.32 8.94
N ASN A 31 -12.45 3.45 10.13
CA ASN A 31 -11.67 4.63 10.54
C ASN A 31 -10.40 4.83 9.68
N VAL A 32 -9.78 3.73 9.26
CA VAL A 32 -8.61 3.75 8.37
C VAL A 32 -9.05 4.17 6.97
N ALA A 33 -10.13 3.59 6.47
CA ALA A 33 -10.68 3.96 5.16
C ALA A 33 -11.04 5.45 5.12
N GLU A 34 -11.71 5.98 6.16
CA GLU A 34 -12.06 7.40 6.26
C GLU A 34 -10.81 8.30 6.25
N SER A 35 -9.79 7.96 7.03
CA SER A 35 -8.49 8.67 7.04
C SER A 35 -7.85 8.71 5.64
N LEU A 36 -7.88 7.60 4.91
CA LEU A 36 -7.35 7.51 3.55
C LEU A 36 -8.20 8.26 2.52
N PHE A 37 -9.52 8.32 2.69
CA PHE A 37 -10.42 9.11 1.82
C PHE A 37 -10.27 10.62 1.98
N ARG A 38 -9.75 11.09 3.12
CA ARG A 38 -9.47 12.52 3.35
C ARG A 38 -8.20 13.02 2.65
N LEU A 39 -7.37 12.10 2.15
CA LEU A 39 -6.16 12.43 1.43
C LEU A 39 -6.48 13.15 0.13
N LYS A 40 -5.74 14.22 -0.13
CA LYS A 40 -5.87 15.02 -1.35
C LYS A 40 -4.69 14.78 -2.28
N LEU A 41 -4.96 14.91 -3.57
CA LEU A 41 -3.92 15.00 -4.58
C LEU A 41 -3.78 16.46 -5.01
N LEU A 42 -2.54 16.91 -5.14
CA LEU A 42 -2.18 18.18 -5.74
C LEU A 42 -2.57 18.17 -7.24
N PRO A 43 -2.69 19.34 -7.89
CA PRO A 43 -3.05 19.43 -9.32
C PRO A 43 -2.10 18.66 -10.27
N ASN A 44 -0.87 18.39 -9.83
CA ASN A 44 0.12 17.59 -10.56
C ASN A 44 -0.01 16.07 -10.29
N GLY A 45 -1.07 15.63 -9.59
CA GLY A 45 -1.33 14.24 -9.26
C GLY A 45 -0.54 13.69 -8.07
N ARG A 46 0.30 14.51 -7.42
CA ARG A 46 1.09 14.08 -6.25
C ARG A 46 0.27 14.13 -4.97
N LEU A 47 0.64 13.31 -3.99
CA LEU A 47 0.02 13.34 -2.67
C LEU A 47 0.26 14.69 -1.97
N ASP A 48 -0.81 15.30 -1.46
CA ASP A 48 -0.72 16.45 -0.57
C ASP A 48 -0.39 16.00 0.85
N PHE A 49 0.85 16.19 1.29
CA PHE A 49 1.30 15.77 2.62
C PHE A 49 0.60 16.48 3.76
N LEU A 50 0.04 17.68 3.55
CA LEU A 50 -0.72 18.37 4.59
C LEU A 50 -2.07 17.72 4.87
N SER A 51 -2.56 16.90 3.93
CA SER A 51 -3.79 16.13 4.10
C SER A 51 -3.59 14.79 4.80
N VAL A 52 -2.33 14.37 5.01
CA VAL A 52 -2.00 13.07 5.63
C VAL A 52 -2.07 13.17 7.14
N ASP A 53 -2.96 12.39 7.75
CA ASP A 53 -3.00 12.23 9.21
C ASP A 53 -2.09 11.10 9.70
N GLU A 54 -1.85 11.06 11.02
CA GLU A 54 -0.96 10.08 11.64
C GLU A 54 -1.48 8.64 11.47
N LEU A 55 -2.80 8.45 11.44
CA LEU A 55 -3.42 7.15 11.22
C LEU A 55 -3.10 6.61 9.82
N ALA A 56 -3.26 7.44 8.79
CA ALA A 56 -2.88 7.09 7.42
C ALA A 56 -1.39 6.72 7.34
N ARG A 57 -0.54 7.51 8.00
CA ARG A 57 0.92 7.27 8.03
C ARG A 57 1.27 5.92 8.63
N VAL A 58 0.73 5.60 9.80
CA VAL A 58 0.96 4.31 10.49
C VAL A 58 0.41 3.16 9.67
N GLN A 59 -0.79 3.32 9.11
CA GLN A 59 -1.42 2.27 8.32
C GLN A 59 -0.63 1.96 7.06
N VAL A 60 -0.22 2.98 6.31
CA VAL A 60 0.57 2.82 5.08
C VAL A 60 1.86 2.05 5.35
N ASN A 61 2.57 2.41 6.43
CA ASN A 61 3.80 1.71 6.78
C ASN A 61 3.56 0.26 7.19
N THR A 62 2.48 0.00 7.92
CA THR A 62 2.11 -1.36 8.33
C THR A 62 1.70 -2.21 7.12
N MET A 63 0.85 -1.66 6.26
CA MET A 63 0.33 -2.33 5.08
C MET A 63 1.39 -2.56 4.01
N HIS A 64 2.39 -1.69 3.90
CA HIS A 64 3.48 -1.89 2.95
C HIS A 64 4.21 -3.22 3.19
N THR A 65 4.51 -3.55 4.44
CA THR A 65 5.12 -4.84 4.81
C THR A 65 4.19 -6.01 4.50
N VAL A 66 2.89 -5.88 4.78
CA VAL A 66 1.89 -6.93 4.51
C VAL A 66 1.74 -7.17 3.00
N ILE A 67 1.65 -6.11 2.20
CA ILE A 67 1.56 -6.18 0.74
C ILE A 67 2.82 -6.83 0.17
N ALA A 68 4.01 -6.40 0.61
CA ALA A 68 5.27 -7.00 0.17
C ALA A 68 5.36 -8.50 0.51
N MET A 69 4.88 -8.90 1.69
CA MET A 69 4.78 -10.32 2.04
C MET A 69 3.79 -11.06 1.13
N GLN A 70 2.60 -10.53 0.88
CA GLN A 70 1.60 -11.16 0.01
C GLN A 70 2.12 -11.34 -1.43
N GLU A 71 2.79 -10.33 -1.98
CA GLU A 71 3.43 -10.41 -3.30
C GLU A 71 4.52 -11.51 -3.34
N ALA A 72 5.31 -11.63 -2.27
CA ALA A 72 6.32 -12.68 -2.15
C ALA A 72 5.72 -14.10 -2.05
N PHE A 73 4.55 -14.26 -1.41
CA PHE A 73 3.84 -15.55 -1.38
C PHE A 73 3.15 -15.87 -2.70
N GLN A 74 2.54 -14.89 -3.38
CA GLN A 74 1.89 -15.09 -4.68
C GLN A 74 2.88 -15.44 -5.80
N GLY A 75 4.13 -15.00 -5.70
CA GLY A 75 5.20 -15.37 -6.64
C GLY A 75 5.72 -16.81 -6.52
N GLN A 76 5.29 -17.60 -5.53
CA GLN A 76 5.73 -19.00 -5.35
C GLN A 76 4.81 -20.03 -6.02
N ASP A 77 3.60 -19.65 -6.45
CA ASP A 77 2.63 -20.59 -7.03
C ASP A 77 2.84 -20.84 -8.55
N GLU A 78 3.73 -20.10 -9.24
CA GLU A 78 3.96 -20.23 -10.69
C GLU A 78 5.20 -21.06 -11.10
N GLN A 79 5.87 -21.76 -10.16
CA GLN A 79 6.92 -22.74 -10.48
C GLN A 79 6.62 -24.10 -9.83
N GLY A 80 5.48 -24.70 -10.20
CA GLY A 80 5.31 -26.15 -10.05
C GLY A 80 6.30 -26.89 -10.96
N PRO A 81 6.90 -28.01 -10.53
CA PRO A 81 7.86 -28.72 -11.36
C PRO A 81 7.13 -29.20 -12.61
N SER A 82 7.56 -28.69 -13.76
CA SER A 82 7.25 -29.25 -15.06
C SER A 82 7.62 -30.73 -15.00
N SER A 83 6.61 -31.59 -14.94
CA SER A 83 6.78 -33.03 -15.03
C SER A 83 7.27 -33.31 -16.45
N GLY A 84 8.59 -33.45 -16.57
CA GLY A 84 9.24 -33.99 -17.74
C GLY A 84 9.03 -35.49 -17.78
N GLU A 85 8.34 -35.89 -18.84
CA GLU A 85 8.25 -37.19 -19.54
C GLU A 85 9.08 -38.37 -19.03
#